data_AF-A0A074LS13-F1
#
_entry.id   AF-A0A074LS13-F1
#
_cell.length_a   1.000
_cell.length_b   1.000
_cell.length_c   1.000
_cell.angle_alpha   90.00
_cell.angle_beta   90.00
_cell.angle_gamma   90.00
#
_symmetry.space_group_name_H-M   'P 1'
#
loop_
_entity.id
_entity.type
_entity.pdbx_description
1 polymer ?
#
loop_
_entity_poly.entity_id
_entity_poly.type
_entity_poly.pdbx_seq_one_letter_code
_entity_poly.pdbx_strand_id
1 'polypeptide(L)'
;MTNFEFQIDNFMLYCSSKNLSKKTLASYEQALKLFAFYAQKEFDIVEVERVQTAHVRHYIKYLRERGKYTVSVALTVLAWTYSGTVSSTTAMQWGTSWNG
;
A
#
# COMPACT_ATOMS: atom_id res chain seq x y z
N MET A 1 -15.39 -20.11 -17.04
CA MET A 1 -15.51 -18.90 -16.22
C MET A 1 -15.86 -19.33 -14.81
N THR A 2 -14.95 -19.14 -13.85
CA THR A 2 -15.14 -19.51 -12.44
C THR A 2 -16.01 -18.49 -11.72
N ASN A 3 -16.55 -18.83 -10.55
CA ASN A 3 -17.31 -17.89 -9.71
C ASN A 3 -16.46 -16.66 -9.36
N PHE A 4 -15.18 -16.85 -9.00
CA PHE A 4 -14.23 -15.75 -8.78
C PHE A 4 -14.06 -14.84 -10.00
N GLU A 5 -13.86 -15.39 -11.20
CA GLU A 5 -13.71 -14.59 -12.42
C GLU A 5 -14.95 -13.72 -12.67
N PHE A 6 -16.15 -14.29 -12.56
CA PHE A 6 -17.40 -13.54 -12.72
C PHE A 6 -17.53 -12.39 -11.71
N GLN A 7 -17.21 -12.64 -10.43
CA GLN A 7 -17.30 -11.60 -9.40
C GLN A 7 -16.23 -10.51 -9.60
N ILE A 8 -15.02 -10.88 -10.05
CA ILE A 8 -13.97 -9.93 -10.39
C ILE A 8 -14.40 -9.04 -11.56
N ASP A 9 -14.98 -9.62 -12.61
CA ASP A 9 -15.46 -8.86 -13.77
C ASP A 9 -16.58 -7.89 -13.42
N ASN A 10 -17.54 -8.31 -12.59
CA ASN A 10 -18.59 -7.44 -12.06
C ASN A 10 -18.01 -6.27 -11.26
N PHE A 11 -16.99 -6.54 -10.43
CA PHE A 11 -16.29 -5.49 -9.68
C PHE A 11 -15.50 -4.55 -10.60
N MET A 12 -14.84 -5.06 -11.65
CA MET A 12 -14.13 -4.23 -12.64
C MET A 12 -15.10 -3.34 -13.42
N LEU A 13 -16.28 -3.84 -13.78
CA LEU A 13 -17.33 -3.05 -14.43
C LEU A 13 -17.80 -1.90 -13.52
N TYR A 14 -18.03 -2.19 -12.23
CA TYR A 14 -18.33 -1.16 -11.24
C TYR A 14 -17.22 -0.10 -11.16
N CYS A 15 -15.97 -0.52 -11.05
CA CYS A 15 -14.82 0.38 -10.98
C CYS A 15 -14.68 1.25 -12.25
N SER A 16 -14.96 0.68 -13.42
CA SER A 16 -14.98 1.40 -14.69
C SER A 16 -16.07 2.48 -14.71
N SER A 17 -17.27 2.18 -14.20
CA SER A 17 -18.37 3.16 -14.07
C SER A 17 -18.04 4.34 -13.15
N LYS A 18 -17.05 4.17 -12.26
CA LYS A 18 -16.53 5.21 -11.37
C LYS A 18 -15.38 6.01 -12.00
N ASN A 19 -15.07 5.80 -13.28
CA ASN A 19 -13.97 6.44 -14.01
C ASN A 19 -12.60 6.26 -13.33
N LEU A 20 -12.36 5.10 -12.72
CA LEU A 20 -11.03 4.77 -12.19
C LEU A 20 -10.01 4.64 -13.34
N SER A 21 -8.77 5.03 -13.08
CA SER A 21 -7.72 4.96 -14.09
C SER A 21 -7.47 3.51 -14.54
N LYS A 22 -7.07 3.31 -15.80
CA LYS A 22 -6.70 1.99 -16.33
C LYS A 22 -5.62 1.30 -15.48
N LYS A 23 -4.68 2.08 -14.95
CA LYS A 23 -3.62 1.58 -14.05
C LYS A 23 -4.19 1.05 -12.75
N THR A 24 -5.15 1.76 -12.16
CA THR A 24 -5.83 1.33 -10.93
C THR A 24 -6.64 0.05 -11.16
N LEU A 25 -7.40 -0.01 -12.27
CA LEU A 25 -8.16 -1.20 -12.65
C LEU A 25 -7.26 -2.43 -12.80
N ALA A 26 -6.18 -2.31 -13.57
CA ALA A 26 -5.22 -3.40 -13.76
C ALA A 26 -4.61 -3.88 -12.43
N SER A 27 -4.27 -2.95 -11.52
CA SER A 27 -3.75 -3.29 -10.20
C SER A 27 -4.77 -4.03 -9.35
N TYR A 28 -6.05 -3.65 -9.40
CA TYR A 28 -7.10 -4.31 -8.64
C TYR A 28 -7.40 -5.71 -9.18
N GLU A 29 -7.57 -5.83 -10.49
CA GLU A 29 -7.81 -7.10 -11.17
C GLU A 29 -6.70 -8.10 -10.85
N GLN A 30 -5.44 -7.68 -10.99
CA GLN A 30 -4.28 -8.52 -10.69
C GLN A 30 -4.26 -8.96 -9.23
N ALA A 31 -4.50 -8.04 -8.29
CA ALA A 31 -4.52 -8.36 -6.86
C ALA A 31 -5.62 -9.37 -6.51
N LEU A 32 -6.81 -9.22 -7.09
CA LEU A 32 -7.95 -10.11 -6.87
C LEU A 32 -7.72 -11.50 -7.50
N LYS A 33 -7.14 -11.58 -8.70
CA LYS A 33 -6.78 -12.85 -9.34
C LYS A 33 -5.75 -13.63 -8.52
N LEU A 34 -4.75 -12.94 -7.97
CA LEU A 34 -3.76 -13.56 -7.07
C LEU A 34 -4.41 -14.09 -5.79
N PHE A 35 -5.36 -13.36 -5.22
CA PHE A 35 -6.13 -13.82 -4.07
C PHE A 35 -7.00 -15.03 -4.40
N ALA A 36 -7.71 -15.03 -5.52
CA ALA A 36 -8.52 -16.15 -5.98
C ALA A 36 -7.69 -17.43 -6.13
N PHE A 37 -6.53 -17.33 -6.78
CA PHE A 37 -5.59 -18.45 -6.90
C PHE A 37 -5.10 -18.96 -5.54
N TYR A 38 -4.79 -18.06 -4.61
CA TYR A 38 -4.39 -18.43 -3.25
C TYR A 38 -5.52 -19.13 -2.48
N ALA A 39 -6.74 -18.61 -2.56
CA ALA A 39 -7.91 -19.16 -1.89
C ALA A 39 -8.24 -20.58 -2.39
N GLN A 40 -8.15 -20.80 -3.69
CA GLN A 40 -8.31 -22.12 -4.28
C GLN A 40 -7.19 -23.07 -3.83
N LYS A 41 -5.93 -22.63 -3.88
CA LYS A 41 -4.78 -23.50 -3.58
C LYS A 41 -4.72 -23.93 -2.11
N GLU A 42 -4.93 -23.00 -1.19
CA GLU A 42 -4.70 -23.26 0.25
C GLU A 42 -5.96 -23.70 1.00
N PHE A 43 -7.15 -23.37 0.50
CA PHE A 43 -8.42 -23.63 1.19
C PHE A 43 -9.47 -24.35 0.33
N ASP A 44 -9.15 -24.67 -0.94
CA ASP A 44 -10.08 -25.25 -1.92
C ASP A 44 -11.39 -24.45 -2.09
N ILE A 45 -11.27 -23.12 -1.94
CA ILE A 45 -12.41 -22.22 -2.08
C ILE A 45 -12.54 -21.83 -3.54
N VAL A 46 -13.63 -22.27 -4.15
CA VAL A 46 -13.99 -21.96 -5.55
C VAL A 46 -15.09 -20.89 -5.67
N GLU A 47 -15.77 -20.58 -4.57
CA GLU A 47 -16.89 -19.64 -4.48
C GLU A 47 -16.55 -18.47 -3.55
N VAL A 48 -16.78 -17.24 -4.01
CA VAL A 48 -16.51 -16.01 -3.24
C VAL A 48 -17.32 -15.96 -1.96
N GLU A 49 -18.53 -16.52 -1.97
CA GLU A 49 -19.47 -16.57 -0.84
C GLU A 49 -18.92 -17.40 0.34
N ARG A 50 -18.00 -18.32 0.07
CA ARG A 50 -17.34 -19.16 1.09
C ARG A 50 -16.09 -18.49 1.69
N VAL A 51 -15.70 -17.32 1.18
CA VAL A 51 -14.57 -16.55 1.73
C VAL A 51 -14.96 -15.91 3.06
N GLN A 52 -14.24 -16.26 4.11
CA GLN A 52 -14.37 -15.67 5.43
C GLN A 52 -13.21 -14.73 5.75
N THR A 53 -13.40 -13.86 6.74
CA THR A 53 -12.37 -12.95 7.26
C THR A 53 -11.08 -13.68 7.65
N ALA A 54 -11.18 -14.93 8.13
CA ALA A 54 -10.03 -15.76 8.47
C ALA A 54 -9.11 -16.04 7.26
N HIS A 55 -9.68 -16.29 6.07
CA HIS A 55 -8.92 -16.56 4.84
C HIS A 55 -8.16 -15.30 4.39
N VAL A 56 -8.79 -14.13 4.51
CA VAL A 56 -8.15 -12.85 4.17
C VAL A 56 -6.99 -12.55 5.13
N ARG A 57 -7.16 -12.79 6.43
CA ARG A 57 -6.09 -12.65 7.42
C ARG A 57 -4.92 -13.60 7.15
N HIS A 58 -5.20 -14.85 6.79
CA HIS A 58 -4.18 -15.82 6.39
C HIS A 58 -3.45 -15.36 5.13
N TYR A 59 -4.18 -14.85 4.13
CA TYR A 59 -3.56 -14.31 2.92
C TYR A 59 -2.60 -13.16 3.24
N ILE A 60 -3.01 -12.20 4.07
CA ILE A 60 -2.14 -11.08 4.48
C ILE A 60 -0.89 -11.59 5.21
N LYS A 61 -1.04 -12.59 6.09
CA LYS A 61 0.10 -13.23 6.77
C LYS A 61 1.04 -13.90 5.77
N TYR A 62 0.50 -14.71 4.86
CA TYR A 62 1.24 -15.36 3.78
C TYR A 62 2.00 -14.34 2.90
N LEU A 63 1.39 -13.19 2.59
CA LEU A 63 2.03 -12.12 1.84
C LEU A 63 3.23 -11.51 2.58
N ARG A 64 3.17 -11.41 3.91
CA ARG A 64 4.26 -10.90 4.75
C ARG A 64 5.41 -11.91 4.85
N GLU A 65 5.10 -13.18 5.05
CA GLU A 65 6.09 -14.25 5.22
C GLU A 65 6.87 -14.55 3.93
N ARG A 66 6.23 -14.46 2.76
CA ARG A 66 6.90 -14.68 1.46
C ARG A 66 7.83 -13.52 1.02
N GLY A 67 7.88 -12.43 1.79
CA GLY A 67 8.87 -11.35 1.62
C GLY A 67 8.73 -10.43 0.40
N LYS A 68 7.63 -10.50 -0.38
CA LYS A 68 7.51 -9.76 -1.66
C LYS A 68 6.70 -8.44 -1.61
N TYR A 69 6.24 -7.99 -0.44
CA TYR A 69 5.46 -6.74 -0.31
C TYR A 69 5.84 -5.87 0.89
N THR A 70 7.13 -5.76 1.21
CA THR A 70 7.59 -4.65 2.06
C THR A 70 7.62 -3.37 1.22
N VAL A 71 6.59 -2.55 1.40
CA VAL A 71 6.65 -1.08 1.35
C VAL A 71 7.13 -0.46 0.04
N SER A 72 6.20 -0.17 -0.87
CA SER A 72 6.30 0.99 -1.77
C SER A 72 5.13 1.95 -1.54
N VAL A 73 4.78 2.18 -0.28
CA VAL A 73 4.50 3.56 0.13
C VAL A 73 5.87 4.11 0.47
N ALA A 74 6.57 4.60 -0.56
CA ALA A 74 7.58 5.61 -0.34
C ALA A 74 6.81 6.75 0.34
N LEU A 75 6.95 6.80 1.65
CA LEU A 75 6.39 7.82 2.51
C LEU A 75 7.18 9.09 2.20
N THR A 76 6.84 9.77 1.10
CA THR A 76 7.37 11.10 0.73
C THR A 76 6.99 12.17 1.78
N VAL A 77 6.33 11.77 2.88
CA VAL A 77 5.90 12.64 3.98
C VAL A 77 7.03 12.90 5.00
N LEU A 78 8.21 12.29 4.91
CA LEU A 78 9.32 12.55 5.86
C LEU A 78 10.56 13.24 5.29
N ALA A 79 10.59 13.62 4.01
CA ALA A 79 11.71 14.39 3.46
C ALA A 79 11.59 15.92 3.62
N TRP A 80 10.43 16.45 4.05
CA TRP A 80 10.24 17.90 4.23
C TRP A 80 10.34 18.40 5.68
N THR A 81 10.53 17.52 6.67
CA THR A 81 10.64 17.92 8.08
C THR A 81 12.01 17.68 8.71
N TYR A 82 13.00 17.23 7.93
CA TYR A 82 14.40 17.13 8.38
C TYR A 82 15.30 18.16 7.69
N SER A 83 14.92 19.44 7.79
CA SER A 83 15.82 20.58 7.59
C SER A 83 15.72 21.48 8.83
N GLY A 84 16.07 20.90 9.97
CA GLY A 84 16.26 21.60 11.23
C GLY A 84 17.60 21.21 11.83
N THR A 85 18.67 21.89 11.40
CA THR A 85 19.92 21.97 12.17
C THR A 85 20.07 23.37 12.71
N VAL A 86 19.50 23.61 13.90
CA VAL A 86 20.02 24.62 14.81
C VAL A 86 21.27 24.01 15.44
N SER A 87 22.44 24.38 14.92
CA SER A 87 23.72 24.14 15.59
C SER A 87 24.17 25.44 16.22
N SER A 88 23.96 25.55 17.53
CA SER A 88 24.54 26.57 18.39
C SER A 88 26.05 26.37 18.47
N THR A 89 26.82 27.20 17.76
CA THR A 89 28.19 27.56 18.15
C THR A 89 28.53 28.93 17.56
N THR A 90 27.87 29.99 18.01
CA THR A 90 28.39 31.34 17.84
C THR A 90 29.00 31.79 19.16
N ALA A 91 30.30 32.02 19.08
CA ALA A 91 31.20 32.43 20.12
C ALA A 91 30.65 33.60 20.95
N MET A 92 30.83 33.50 22.26
CA MET A 92 31.10 34.68 23.08
C MET A 92 32.35 35.36 22.52
N GLN A 93 32.17 36.45 21.77
CA GLN A 93 33.17 37.50 21.68
C GLN A 93 32.65 38.69 22.46
N TRP A 94 33.34 38.95 23.57
CA TRP A 94 33.17 40.09 24.43
C TRP A 94 33.36 41.40 23.65
N GLY A 95 32.69 42.44 24.15
CA GLY A 95 32.47 43.68 23.43
C GLY A 95 33.72 44.50 23.12
N THR A 96 33.51 45.51 22.28
CA THR A 96 33.96 46.89 22.49
C THR A 96 33.49 47.76 21.32
N SER A 97 33.34 49.04 21.63
CA SER A 97 33.34 50.18 20.73
C SER A 97 32.00 50.67 20.18
N TRP A 98 31.45 51.58 20.98
CA TRP A 98 30.90 52.84 20.52
C TRP A 98 31.62 53.45 19.30
N ASN A 99 30.81 54.08 18.44
CA ASN A 99 31.05 55.24 17.58
C ASN A 99 30.02 55.12 16.44
N GLY A 100 29.21 56.08 16.08
CA GLY A 100 29.13 57.52 16.35
C GLY A 100 28.17 58.05 15.27
#